data_AF-A0A2T4CU49-F1
#
_entry.id   AF-A0A2T4CU49-F1
#
_cell.length_a   1.000
_cell.length_b   1.000
_cell.length_c   1.000
_cell.angle_alpha   90.00
_cell.angle_beta   90.00
_cell.angle_gamma   90.00
#
_symmetry.space_group_name_H-M   'P 1'
#
loop_
_entity.id
_entity.type
_entity.pdbx_description
1 polymer ?
#
loop_
_entity_poly.entity_id
_entity_poly.type
_entity_poly.pdbx_seq_one_letter_code
_entity_poly.pdbx_strand_id
1 'polypeptide(L)'
;CERCGEPMALTLDTSFIYAPVTKRQAADDMPEDYEPIELDELNEVNLHRIVEDELILAMPAFVKHDEQACQIDSKAMQWGELDESSSEQENPFAVLQALKRK
;
A
#
# COMPACT_ATOMS: atom_id res chain seq x y z
N CYS A 1 -13.42 7.39 1.04
CA CYS A 1 -12.87 7.71 2.37
C CYS A 1 -12.84 6.45 3.23
N GLU A 2 -11.66 6.00 3.67
CA GLU A 2 -11.54 4.80 4.52
C GLU A 2 -12.11 4.95 5.93
N ARG A 3 -12.38 6.19 6.36
CA ARG A 3 -13.00 6.43 7.66
C ARG A 3 -14.51 6.18 7.65
N CYS A 4 -15.22 6.73 6.66
CA CYS A 4 -16.68 6.69 6.59
C CYS A 4 -17.25 5.82 5.47
N GLY A 5 -16.42 5.25 4.60
CA GLY A 5 -16.85 4.42 3.46
C GLY A 5 -17.39 5.20 2.26
N GLU A 6 -17.66 6.49 2.39
CA GLU A 6 -18.25 7.29 1.32
C GLU A 6 -17.29 7.61 0.16
N PRO A 7 -17.79 7.74 -1.09
CA PRO A 7 -17.02 8.21 -2.23
C PRO A 7 -16.45 9.61 -2.00
N MET A 8 -15.25 9.85 -2.53
CA MET A 8 -14.63 11.17 -2.46
C MET A 8 -13.77 11.45 -3.68
N ALA A 9 -13.69 12.73 -4.07
CA ALA A 9 -12.74 13.17 -5.07
C ALA A 9 -11.37 13.38 -4.41
N LEU A 10 -10.32 12.89 -5.05
CA LEU A 10 -8.94 13.13 -4.67
C LEU A 10 -8.20 13.66 -5.91
N THR A 11 -7.54 14.79 -5.78
CA THR A 11 -6.67 15.32 -6.84
C THR A 11 -5.28 14.72 -6.64
N LEU A 12 -4.75 14.10 -7.69
CA LEU A 12 -3.40 13.56 -7.73
C LEU A 12 -2.58 14.39 -8.71
N ASP A 13 -1.34 14.69 -8.33
CA ASP A 13 -0.34 15.37 -9.15
C ASP A 13 0.97 14.60 -8.98
N THR A 14 1.59 14.23 -10.11
CA THR A 14 2.85 13.48 -10.12
C THR A 14 3.70 13.94 -11.30
N SER A 15 5.02 13.91 -11.11
CA SER A 15 6.01 14.26 -12.13
C SER A 15 7.07 13.17 -12.18
N PHE A 16 7.28 12.60 -13.35
CA PHE A 16 8.20 11.49 -13.57
C PHE A 16 8.94 11.69 -14.89
N ILE A 17 10.15 11.13 -14.98
CA ILE A 17 11.00 11.23 -16.16
C ILE A 17 11.59 9.84 -16.44
N TYR A 18 11.24 9.29 -17.60
CA TYR A 18 11.73 8.00 -18.06
C TYR A 18 12.70 8.15 -19.23
N ALA A 19 13.63 7.20 -19.35
CA ALA A 19 14.44 7.05 -20.55
C ALA A 19 14.50 5.58 -20.99
N PRO A 20 14.30 5.31 -22.30
CA PRO A 20 14.22 3.95 -22.81
C PRO A 20 15.59 3.27 -22.79
N VAL A 21 15.62 2.04 -22.28
CA VAL A 21 16.82 1.20 -22.29
C VAL A 21 17.10 0.77 -23.74
N THR A 22 18.35 0.94 -24.18
CA THR A 22 18.77 0.55 -25.52
C THR A 22 20.06 -0.25 -25.48
N LYS A 23 20.46 -0.85 -26.61
CA LYS A 23 21.75 -1.56 -26.71
C LYS A 23 22.98 -0.70 -26.38
N ARG A 24 22.85 0.64 -26.41
CA ARG A 24 23.96 1.58 -26.16
C ARG A 24 23.96 2.15 -24.76
N GLN A 25 22.83 2.05 -24.05
CA GLN A 25 22.65 2.63 -22.73
C GLN A 25 21.83 1.66 -21.90
N ALA A 26 22.52 0.97 -20.99
CA ALA A 26 21.90 0.08 -20.02
C ALA A 26 21.26 0.90 -18.90
N ALA A 27 20.34 0.27 -18.17
CA ALA A 27 19.68 0.87 -17.02
C ALA A 27 20.69 1.38 -15.97
N ASP A 28 21.73 0.60 -15.70
CA ASP A 28 22.77 0.93 -14.69
C ASP A 28 23.66 2.12 -15.09
N ASP A 29 23.72 2.47 -16.39
CA ASP A 29 24.53 3.57 -16.91
C ASP A 29 23.75 4.89 -16.98
N MET A 30 22.50 4.89 -16.53
CA MET A 30 21.61 6.04 -16.67
C MET A 30 21.79 7.03 -15.51
N PRO A 31 21.68 8.36 -15.76
CA PRO A 31 21.72 9.33 -14.67
C PRO A 31 20.59 9.09 -13.66
N GLU A 32 20.83 9.42 -12.39
CA GLU A 32 19.87 9.20 -11.30
C GLU A 32 18.52 9.92 -11.50
N ASP A 33 18.50 11.01 -12.28
CA ASP A 33 17.30 11.78 -12.58
C ASP A 33 16.32 11.07 -13.54
N TYR A 34 16.72 9.94 -14.15
CA TYR A 34 15.92 9.21 -15.12
C TYR A 34 15.65 7.78 -14.65
N GLU A 35 14.39 7.36 -14.77
CA GLU A 35 14.02 5.97 -14.56
C GLU A 35 14.08 5.17 -15.87
N PRO A 36 14.70 3.97 -15.88
CA PRO A 36 14.81 3.16 -17.07
C PRO A 36 13.45 2.56 -17.45
N ILE A 37 13.14 2.56 -18.75
CA ILE A 37 11.96 1.87 -19.28
C ILE A 37 12.28 0.91 -20.41
N GLU A 38 11.68 -0.27 -20.37
CA GLU A 38 11.78 -1.25 -21.43
C GLU A 38 10.81 -0.94 -22.57
N LEU A 39 11.29 -1.18 -23.79
CA LEU A 39 10.46 -1.08 -24.98
C LEU A 39 9.78 -2.43 -25.25
N ASP A 40 8.61 -2.39 -25.86
CA ASP A 40 7.92 -3.60 -26.28
C ASP A 40 8.55 -4.26 -27.53
N GLU A 41 7.93 -5.33 -28.03
CA GLU A 41 8.40 -6.06 -29.22
C GLU A 41 8.49 -5.18 -30.49
N LEU A 42 7.74 -4.07 -30.52
CA LEU A 42 7.72 -3.11 -31.61
C LEU A 42 8.68 -1.93 -31.39
N ASN A 43 9.45 -1.95 -30.31
CA ASN A 43 10.30 -0.85 -29.84
C ASN A 43 9.52 0.41 -29.43
N GLU A 44 8.29 0.24 -28.95
CA GLU A 44 7.43 1.33 -28.49
C GLU A 44 7.37 1.40 -26.96
N VAL A 45 7.05 2.59 -26.45
CA VAL A 45 6.84 2.84 -25.02
C VAL A 45 5.33 2.81 -24.73
N ASN A 46 4.91 1.95 -23.80
CA ASN A 46 3.51 1.92 -23.37
C ASN A 46 3.21 3.04 -22.37
N LEU A 47 2.83 4.21 -22.89
CA LEU A 47 2.51 5.39 -22.08
C LEU A 47 1.32 5.18 -21.14
N HIS A 48 0.32 4.40 -21.55
CA HIS A 48 -0.86 4.14 -20.72
C HIS A 48 -0.47 3.48 -19.41
N ARG A 49 0.34 2.42 -19.49
CA ARG A 49 0.81 1.68 -18.31
C ARG A 49 1.64 2.55 -17.38
N ILE A 50 2.56 3.36 -17.93
CA ILE A 50 3.40 4.26 -17.12
C ILE A 50 2.51 5.24 -16.35
N VAL A 51 1.60 5.92 -17.04
CA VAL A 51 0.72 6.90 -16.38
C VAL A 51 -0.15 6.23 -15.32
N GLU A 52 -0.65 5.02 -15.58
CA GLU A 52 -1.42 4.24 -14.60
C GLU A 52 -0.58 3.90 -13.35
N ASP A 53 0.61 3.33 -13.55
CA ASP A 53 1.51 2.95 -12.46
C ASP A 53 1.90 4.17 -11.61
N GLU A 54 2.22 5.30 -12.25
CA GLU A 54 2.58 6.55 -11.58
C GLU A 54 1.43 7.17 -10.79
N LEU A 55 0.21 7.11 -11.32
CA LEU A 55 -0.98 7.54 -10.58
C LEU A 55 -1.25 6.64 -9.38
N ILE A 56 -1.04 5.33 -9.51
CA ILE A 56 -1.18 4.37 -8.41
C ILE A 56 -0.14 4.66 -7.32
N LEU A 57 1.12 4.91 -7.68
CA LEU A 57 2.18 5.24 -6.75
C LEU A 57 1.95 6.59 -6.05
N ALA A 58 1.36 7.56 -6.75
CA ALA A 58 0.98 8.85 -6.18
C ALA A 58 -0.21 8.77 -5.21
N MET A 59 -0.96 7.65 -5.18
CA MET A 59 -2.07 7.50 -4.25
C MET A 59 -1.59 7.40 -2.80
N PRO A 60 -2.22 8.11 -1.85
CA PRO A 60 -1.88 7.99 -0.45
C PRO A 60 -2.32 6.63 0.10
N ALA A 61 -1.51 6.07 1.01
CA ALA A 61 -1.79 4.78 1.65
C ALA A 61 -3.15 4.72 2.37
N PHE A 62 -3.67 5.85 2.84
CA PHE A 62 -4.97 5.96 3.48
C PHE A 62 -5.73 7.19 2.97
N VAL A 63 -6.75 6.97 2.14
CA VAL A 63 -7.54 8.06 1.55
C VAL A 63 -8.69 8.44 2.50
N LYS A 64 -8.60 9.61 3.14
CA LYS A 64 -9.61 10.12 4.08
C LYS A 64 -10.04 11.52 3.70
N HIS A 65 -11.31 11.83 3.96
CA HIS A 65 -11.77 13.22 3.98
C HIS A 65 -11.00 14.01 5.04
N ASP A 66 -10.94 15.34 4.84
CA ASP A 66 -10.62 16.28 5.91
C ASP A 66 -11.50 15.98 7.14
N GLU A 67 -10.97 16.17 8.34
CA GLU A 67 -11.67 15.92 9.59
C GLU A 67 -13.01 16.66 9.66
N GLN A 68 -13.08 17.88 9.13
CA GLN A 68 -14.30 18.70 9.15
C GLN A 68 -15.36 18.21 8.16
N ALA A 69 -14.94 17.50 7.12
CA ALA A 69 -15.81 17.00 6.05
C ALA A 69 -16.23 15.53 6.24
N CYS A 70 -15.66 14.84 7.24
CA CYS A 70 -15.96 13.44 7.50
C CYS A 70 -17.12 13.29 8.48
N GLN A 71 -18.14 12.50 8.11
CA GLN A 71 -19.29 12.24 8.98
C GLN A 71 -18.94 11.48 10.26
N ILE A 72 -17.84 10.74 10.26
CA ILE A 72 -17.33 9.99 11.42
C ILE A 72 -16.18 10.77 12.05
N ASP A 73 -16.31 11.11 13.32
CA ASP A 73 -15.23 11.75 14.10
C ASP A 73 -14.05 10.77 14.22
N SER A 74 -12.84 11.29 13.98
CA SER A 74 -11.57 10.62 14.24
C SER A 74 -11.49 9.94 15.62
N LYS A 75 -12.15 10.53 16.64
CA LYS A 75 -12.15 10.05 18.03
C LYS A 75 -13.21 8.99 18.33
N ALA A 76 -14.11 8.71 17.39
CA ALA A 76 -15.18 7.73 17.57
C ALA A 76 -14.73 6.28 17.32
N MET A 77 -13.43 6.02 17.11
CA MET A 77 -12.91 4.65 17.00
C MET A 77 -13.06 3.93 18.34
N GLN A 78 -14.09 3.09 18.44
CA GLN A 78 -14.33 2.26 19.60
C GLN A 78 -13.63 0.92 19.39
N TRP A 79 -12.58 0.68 20.16
CA TRP A 79 -12.03 -0.67 20.35
C TRP A 79 -13.00 -1.36 21.31
N GLY A 80 -13.64 -2.44 20.87
CA GLY A 80 -14.58 -3.19 21.71
C GLY A 80 -13.95 -3.56 23.06
N GLU A 81 -14.77 -3.73 24.09
CA GLU A 81 -14.30 -4.26 25.37
C GLU A 81 -13.83 -5.70 25.16
N LEU A 82 -12.56 -5.97 25.46
CA LEU A 82 -12.05 -7.33 25.49
C LEU A 82 -12.77 -8.05 26.63
N ASP A 83 -13.53 -9.09 26.30
CA ASP A 83 -14.13 -9.97 27.31
C ASP A 83 -13.00 -10.51 28.22
N GLU A 84 -13.06 -10.16 29.51
CA GLU A 84 -12.12 -10.61 30.55
C GLU A 84 -12.09 -12.16 30.67
N SER A 85 -13.15 -12.82 30.18
CA SER A 85 -13.30 -14.28 30.11
C SER A 85 -12.34 -14.99 29.14
N SER A 86 -11.69 -14.25 28.22
CA SER A 86 -10.71 -14.83 27.30
C SER A 86 -9.38 -15.21 27.97
N SER A 87 -9.16 -14.79 29.22
CA SER A 87 -7.93 -15.09 29.98
C SER A 87 -7.91 -16.46 30.68
N GLU A 88 -9.04 -17.19 30.70
CA GLU A 88 -9.14 -18.54 31.30
C GLU A 88 -9.11 -19.68 30.28
N GLN A 89 -8.61 -19.45 29.06
CA GLN A 89 -8.27 -20.58 28.20
C GLN A 89 -7.00 -21.25 28.72
N GLU A 90 -7.15 -22.45 29.28
CA GLU A 90 -6.03 -23.32 29.66
C GLU A 90 -5.03 -23.38 28.51
N ASN A 91 -3.74 -23.17 28.83
CA ASN A 91 -2.67 -23.10 27.83
C ASN A 91 -2.78 -24.29 26.85
N PRO A 92 -2.89 -24.05 25.52
CA PRO A 92 -3.08 -25.12 24.53
C PRO A 92 -1.92 -26.14 24.48
N PHE A 93 -0.79 -25.84 25.14
CA PHE A 93 0.36 -26.72 25.32
C PHE A 93 0.48 -27.33 26.72
N ALA A 94 -0.54 -27.21 27.58
CA ALA A 94 -0.57 -27.84 28.92
C ALA A 94 -0.35 -29.37 28.84
N VAL A 95 -0.75 -29.99 27.72
CA VAL A 95 -0.52 -31.40 27.40
C VAL A 95 0.97 -31.78 27.41
N LEU A 96 1.89 -30.85 27.13
CA LEU A 96 3.33 -31.11 27.15
C LEU A 96 3.89 -31.42 28.54
N GLN A 97 3.23 -30.98 29.62
CA GLN A 97 3.66 -31.27 30.99
C GLN A 97 3.46 -32.75 31.35
N ALA A 98 2.43 -33.40 30.80
CA ALA A 98 2.17 -34.83 31.03
C ALA A 98 3.23 -35.73 30.37
N LEU A 99 3.86 -35.26 29.28
CA LEU A 99 4.90 -35.98 28.55
C LEU A 99 6.30 -35.88 29.20
N LYS A 100 6.49 -35.01 30.21
CA LYS A 100 7.76 -34.87 30.96
C LYS A 100 7.90 -35.89 32.10
N ARG A 101 6.91 -36.75 32.34
CA ARG A 101 6.91 -37.77 33.39
C ARG A 101 6.80 -39.18 32.77
N LYS A 102 7.81 -39.58 32.01
CA LYS A 102 8.15 -40.99 31.79
C LYS A 102 9.60 -41.12 31.34
#